data_AF-A0A7G6WTM0-F1
#
_entry.id   AF-A0A7G6WTM0-F1
#
_cell.length_a   1.000
_cell.length_b   1.000
_cell.length_c   1.000
_cell.angle_alpha   90.00
_cell.angle_beta   90.00
_cell.angle_gamma   90.00
#
_symmetry.space_group_name_H-M   'P 1'
#
loop_
_entity.id
_entity.type
_entity.pdbx_description
1 polymer ?
#
loop_
_entity_poly.entity_id
_entity_poly.type
_entity_poly.pdbx_seq_one_letter_code
_entity_poly.pdbx_strand_id
1 'polypeptide(L)'
;MSDDKSLFTHIDELVAEEHELRTKHAAGDVSDGDEKARLSKLEVELDRCWDLLRQRRAKREFGDDPEAAQARSADVVEGYLN
;
A
#
# COMPACT_ATOMS: atom_id res chain seq x y z
N MET A 1 -11.92 7.09 14.28
CA MET A 1 -12.17 8.21 13.31
C MET A 1 -10.94 8.77 12.55
N SER A 2 -9.69 8.37 12.82
CA SER A 2 -8.50 8.94 12.11
C SER A 2 -7.82 8.02 11.09
N ASP A 3 -8.15 6.73 11.04
CA ASP A 3 -7.47 5.76 10.18
C ASP A 3 -7.52 6.09 8.68
N ASP A 4 -8.65 6.55 8.14
CA ASP A 4 -8.75 6.78 6.69
C ASP A 4 -7.73 7.83 6.21
N LYS A 5 -7.55 8.91 6.98
CA LYS A 5 -6.54 9.94 6.65
C LYS A 5 -5.13 9.40 6.76
N SER A 6 -4.84 8.61 7.79
CA SER A 6 -3.53 7.96 7.93
C SER A 6 -3.25 6.99 6.78
N LEU A 7 -4.26 6.27 6.28
CA LEU A 7 -4.14 5.44 5.08
C LEU A 7 -3.89 6.27 3.82
N PHE A 8 -4.60 7.38 3.63
CA PHE A 8 -4.33 8.27 2.50
C PHE A 8 -2.90 8.83 2.54
N THR A 9 -2.41 9.25 3.71
CA THR A 9 -1.02 9.68 3.87
C THR A 9 -0.05 8.56 3.53
N HIS A 10 -0.30 7.34 4.00
CA HIS A 10 0.56 6.20 3.71
C HIS A 10 0.56 5.83 2.22
N ILE A 11 -0.59 5.86 1.55
CA ILE A 11 -0.70 5.68 0.09
C ILE A 11 0.13 6.74 -0.64
N ASP A 12 0.05 8.01 -0.22
CA ASP A 12 0.79 9.12 -0.83
C ASP A 12 2.31 8.93 -0.68
N GLU A 13 2.77 8.49 0.49
CA GLU A 13 4.17 8.14 0.75
C GLU A 13 4.65 6.99 -0.16
N LEU A 14 3.86 5.92 -0.30
CA LEU A 14 4.19 4.78 -1.17
C LEU A 14 4.27 5.22 -2.65
N VAL A 15 3.36 6.07 -3.13
CA VAL A 15 3.39 6.58 -4.51
C VAL A 15 4.60 7.50 -4.73
N ALA A 16 4.95 8.32 -3.73
CA ALA A 16 6.14 9.18 -3.81
C ALA A 16 7.42 8.33 -3.90
N GLU A 17 7.52 7.25 -3.11
CA GLU A 17 8.65 6.32 -3.16
C GLU A 17 8.75 5.61 -4.52
N GLU A 18 7.61 5.15 -5.08
CA GLU A 18 7.54 4.58 -6.43
C GLU A 18 8.10 5.54 -7.50
N HIS A 19 7.73 6.82 -7.41
CA HIS A 19 8.16 7.84 -8.35
C HIS A 19 9.66 8.13 -8.23
N GLU A 20 10.18 8.22 -7.01
CA GLU A 20 11.61 8.39 -6.77
C GLU A 20 12.42 7.22 -7.31
N LEU A 21 11.97 6.00 -7.06
CA LEU A 21 12.58 4.77 -7.56
C LEU A 21 12.65 4.81 -9.09
N ARG A 22 11.51 4.99 -9.78
CA ARG A 22 11.50 5.13 -11.25
C ARG A 22 12.42 6.22 -11.77
N THR A 23 12.55 7.34 -11.05
CA THR A 23 13.44 8.44 -11.45
C THR A 23 14.91 8.03 -11.34
N LYS A 24 15.29 7.35 -10.25
CA LYS A 24 16.66 6.82 -10.04
C LYS A 24 16.98 5.70 -11.05
N HIS A 25 16.01 4.86 -11.39
CA HIS A 25 16.12 3.86 -12.43
C HIS A 25 16.33 4.48 -13.82
N ALA A 26 15.53 5.48 -14.19
CA ALA A 26 15.68 6.21 -15.44
C ALA A 26 17.04 6.94 -15.55
N ALA A 27 17.63 7.33 -14.42
CA ALA A 27 18.97 7.90 -14.34
C ALA A 27 20.10 6.86 -14.46
N GLY A 28 19.78 5.55 -14.39
CA GLY A 28 20.74 4.45 -14.45
C GLY A 28 21.49 4.18 -13.14
N ASP A 29 20.98 4.70 -12.01
CA ASP A 29 21.63 4.62 -10.69
C ASP A 29 21.28 3.30 -9.95
N VAL A 30 20.29 2.53 -10.44
CA VAL A 30 19.77 1.32 -9.76
C VAL A 30 19.68 0.14 -10.71
N SER A 31 20.00 -1.05 -10.19
CA SER A 31 19.86 -2.34 -10.89
C SER A 31 18.39 -2.74 -11.04
N ASP A 32 17.95 -3.05 -12.27
CA ASP A 32 16.57 -3.43 -12.64
C ASP A 32 15.93 -4.52 -11.75
N GLY A 33 16.74 -5.44 -11.21
CA GLY A 33 16.27 -6.58 -10.43
C GLY A 33 15.73 -6.21 -9.04
N ASP A 34 16.55 -5.53 -8.24
CA ASP A 34 16.18 -5.05 -6.90
C ASP A 34 15.07 -3.99 -6.96
N GLU A 35 15.11 -3.16 -7.99
CA GLU A 35 14.11 -2.13 -8.27
C GLU A 35 12.72 -2.74 -8.51
N LYS A 36 12.63 -3.75 -9.37
CA LYS A 36 11.37 -4.45 -9.64
C LYS A 36 10.81 -5.14 -8.40
N ALA A 37 11.67 -5.74 -7.58
CA ALA A 37 11.24 -6.36 -6.33
C ALA A 37 10.65 -5.33 -5.36
N ARG A 38 11.27 -4.15 -5.24
CA ARG A 38 10.72 -3.04 -4.43
C ARG A 38 9.42 -2.49 -4.99
N LEU A 39 9.35 -2.25 -6.30
CA LEU A 39 8.14 -1.81 -6.99
C LEU A 39 6.98 -2.77 -6.76
N SER A 40 7.20 -4.08 -6.93
CA SER A 40 6.17 -5.09 -6.70
C SER A 40 5.69 -5.08 -5.24
N LYS A 41 6.60 -4.86 -4.28
CA LYS A 41 6.23 -4.72 -2.86
C LYS A 41 5.38 -3.48 -2.60
N LEU A 42 5.76 -2.33 -3.18
CA LEU A 42 5.00 -1.07 -3.11
C LEU A 42 3.59 -1.23 -3.70
N GLU A 43 3.46 -1.88 -4.85
CA GLU A 43 2.17 -2.17 -5.48
C GLU A 43 1.27 -3.05 -4.59
N VAL A 44 1.83 -4.07 -3.94
CA VAL A 44 1.09 -4.94 -3.01
C VAL A 44 0.61 -4.17 -1.78
N GLU A 45 1.45 -3.30 -1.21
CA GLU A 45 1.07 -2.44 -0.08
C GLU A 45 -0.03 -1.45 -0.46
N LEU A 46 0.06 -0.85 -1.65
CA LEU A 46 -0.96 0.05 -2.19
C LEU A 46 -2.30 -0.67 -2.39
N ASP A 47 -2.30 -1.86 -3.00
CA ASP A 47 -3.52 -2.64 -3.21
C ASP A 47 -4.20 -2.98 -1.88
N ARG A 48 -3.41 -3.37 -0.87
CA ARG A 48 -3.92 -3.61 0.49
C ARG A 48 -4.57 -2.38 1.11
N CYS A 49 -3.93 -1.21 0.97
CA CYS A 49 -4.47 0.04 1.48
C CYS A 49 -5.80 0.39 0.79
N TRP A 50 -5.87 0.20 -0.53
CA TRP A 50 -7.09 0.40 -1.30
C TRP A 50 -8.20 -0.58 -0.94
N ASP A 51 -7.88 -1.86 -0.73
CA ASP A 51 -8.85 -2.88 -0.33
C ASP A 51 -9.46 -2.56 1.03
N LEU A 52 -8.64 -2.09 1.98
CA LEU A 52 -9.11 -1.65 3.29
C LEU A 52 -10.09 -0.47 3.19
N LEU A 53 -9.74 0.56 2.41
CA LEU A 53 -10.61 1.71 2.22
C LEU A 53 -11.94 1.29 1.59
N ARG A 54 -11.89 0.37 0.62
CA ARG A 54 -13.09 -0.18 -0.02
C ARG A 54 -13.93 -0.98 0.99
N GLN A 55 -13.30 -1.81 1.83
CA GLN A 55 -13.98 -2.59 2.87
C GLN A 55 -14.66 -1.69 3.90
N ARG A 56 -13.96 -0.65 4.38
CA ARG A 56 -14.51 0.35 5.31
C ARG A 56 -15.68 1.10 4.70
N ARG A 57 -15.57 1.49 3.42
CA ARG A 57 -16.64 2.16 2.68
C ARG A 57 -17.86 1.27 2.51
N ALA A 58 -17.67 0.00 2.17
CA ALA A 58 -18.76 -0.97 2.09
C ALA A 58 -19.46 -1.14 3.44
N LYS A 59 -18.72 -1.37 4.53
CA LYS A 59 -19.32 -1.48 5.88
C LYS A 59 -20.12 -0.25 6.27
N ARG A 60 -19.60 0.95 6.03
CA ARG A 60 -20.31 2.22 6.26
C ARG A 60 -21.59 2.33 5.42
N GLU A 61 -21.57 1.88 4.17
CA GLU A 61 -22.72 1.90 3.27
C GLU A 61 -23.83 0.91 3.69
N PHE A 62 -23.45 -0.26 4.21
CA PHE A 62 -24.38 -1.26 4.72
C PHE A 62 -24.82 -1.03 6.18
N GLY A 63 -24.38 0.07 6.81
CA GLY A 63 -24.72 0.41 8.20
C GLY A 63 -24.03 -0.46 9.25
N ASP A 64 -23.00 -1.21 8.85
CA ASP A 64 -22.15 -2.03 9.70
C ASP A 64 -21.00 -1.20 10.27
N ASP A 65 -20.35 -1.68 11.34
CA ASP A 65 -19.32 -0.90 12.02
C ASP A 65 -18.05 -0.78 11.14
N PRO A 66 -17.68 0.42 10.68
CA PRO A 66 -16.53 0.60 9.80
C PRO A 66 -15.19 0.40 10.53
N GLU A 67 -15.17 0.49 11.87
CA GLU A 67 -13.96 0.21 12.67
C GLU A 67 -13.78 -1.31 12.90
N ALA A 68 -14.82 -2.12 12.66
CA ALA A 68 -14.70 -3.57 12.55
C ALA A 68 -14.06 -4.04 11.23
N ALA A 69 -13.75 -3.15 10.28
CA ALA A 69 -12.87 -3.46 9.17
C ALA A 69 -11.42 -3.38 9.65
N GLN A 70 -10.91 -4.49 10.17
CA GLN A 70 -9.50 -4.59 10.53
C GLN A 70 -8.68 -4.74 9.25
N ALA A 71 -7.64 -3.90 9.12
CA ALA A 71 -6.57 -4.21 8.21
C ALA A 71 -6.06 -5.59 8.57
N ARG A 72 -6.15 -6.53 7.61
CA ARG A 72 -5.46 -7.81 7.76
C ARG A 72 -4.06 -7.46 8.21
N SER A 73 -3.62 -7.99 9.34
CA SER A 73 -2.37 -7.62 9.98
C SER A 73 -1.20 -7.77 9.01
N ALA A 74 -0.25 -6.82 9.04
CA ALA A 74 0.93 -6.78 8.17
C ALA A 74 1.67 -8.13 8.08
N ASP A 75 1.54 -8.95 9.12
CA ASP A 75 1.99 -10.33 9.29
C ASP A 75 1.78 -11.30 8.10
N VAL A 76 0.77 -11.11 7.25
CA VAL A 76 0.54 -12.03 6.11
C VAL A 76 1.40 -11.70 4.87
N VAL A 77 2.12 -10.57 4.86
CA VAL A 77 3.03 -10.20 3.76
C VAL A 77 4.48 -10.60 4.07
N GLU A 78 4.69 -11.60 4.95
CA GLU A 78 5.96 -12.33 5.06
C GLU A 78 6.23 -13.30 3.89
N GLY A 79 5.45 -13.22 2.80
CA GLY A 79 5.58 -14.11 1.64
C GLY A 79 6.40 -13.57 0.45
N TYR A 80 6.79 -12.29 0.44
CA TYR A 80 7.45 -11.65 -0.71
C TYR A 80 8.95 -11.36 -0.51
N LEU A 81 9.55 -11.90 0.56
CA LEU A 81 11.00 -11.87 0.74
C LEU A 81 11.55 -13.29 0.69
N ASN A 82 11.70 -13.83 -0.52
CA ASN A 82 12.57 -14.97 -0.79
C ASN A 82 13.13 -14.88 -2.20
#